data_AF-A0A9X1NF41-F1
#
_entry.id   AF-A0A9X1NF41-F1
#
_cell.length_a   1.000
_cell.length_b   1.000
_cell.length_c   1.000
_cell.angle_alpha   90.00
_cell.angle_beta   90.00
_cell.angle_gamma   90.00
#
_symmetry.space_group_name_H-M   'P 1'
#
loop_
_entity.id
_entity.type
_entity.pdbx_description
1 polymer ?
#
loop_
_entity_poly.entity_id
_entity_poly.type
_entity_poly.pdbx_seq_one_letter_code
_entity_poly.pdbx_strand_id
1 'polypeptide(L)' 'MGVKKAKKKCCKDKPRCKSCPVVLKRLSDAGFATRIDLMTYKFDAKPPKKAVSEARSR' A
#
# COMPACT_ATOMS: atom_id res chain seq x y z
N MET A 1 -9.79 10.44 -3.14
CA MET A 1 -8.67 10.23 -2.20
C MET A 1 -9.21 9.55 -0.95
N GLY A 2 -8.39 8.78 -0.22
CA GLY A 2 -8.87 8.07 0.96
C GLY A 2 -7.75 7.60 1.89
N VAL A 3 -8.08 7.48 3.17
CA VAL A 3 -7.19 6.93 4.20
C VAL A 3 -7.37 5.41 4.25
N LYS A 4 -6.27 4.67 4.23
CA LYS A 4 -6.24 3.22 4.35
C LYS A 4 -5.42 2.80 5.54
N LYS A 5 -6.00 1.90 6.33
CA LYS A 5 -5.30 1.20 7.40
C LYS A 5 -4.64 -0.07 6.86
N ALA A 6 -3.39 -0.24 7.24
CA ALA A 6 -2.61 -1.44 7.00
C ALA A 6 -3.08 -2.58 7.92
N LYS A 7 -2.98 -3.80 7.43
CA LYS A 7 -3.11 -4.99 8.28
C LYS A 7 -1.92 -5.07 9.23
N LYS A 8 -2.15 -5.59 10.44
CA LYS A 8 -1.10 -5.87 11.43
C LYS A 8 -0.05 -6.87 10.91
N LYS A 9 -0.44 -7.79 10.02
CA LYS A 9 0.40 -8.88 9.51
C LYS A 9 0.44 -8.86 7.98
N CYS A 10 1.60 -9.16 7.40
CA CYS A 10 1.72 -9.39 5.96
C CYS A 10 0.93 -10.67 5.61
N CYS A 11 0.09 -10.60 4.57
CA CYS A 11 -0.74 -11.72 4.16
C CYS A 11 0.07 -12.89 3.58
N LYS A 12 1.32 -12.65 3.13
CA LYS A 12 2.20 -13.64 2.47
C LYS A 12 1.62 -14.31 1.20
N ASP A 13 0.34 -14.10 0.88
CA ASP A 13 -0.29 -14.50 -0.38
C ASP A 13 0.31 -13.78 -1.58
N LYS A 14 0.37 -14.48 -2.72
CA LYS A 14 0.72 -13.93 -4.03
C LYS A 14 -0.53 -13.97 -4.94
N PRO A 15 -1.05 -12.83 -5.43
CA PRO A 15 -0.61 -11.45 -5.19
C PRO A 15 -1.05 -10.89 -3.83
N ARG A 16 -0.18 -10.12 -3.16
CA ARG A 16 -0.46 -9.54 -1.84
C ARG A 16 -1.72 -8.68 -1.84
N CYS A 17 -2.42 -8.62 -0.71
CA CYS A 17 -3.66 -7.84 -0.60
C CYS A 17 -3.41 -6.31 -0.59
N LYS A 18 -4.41 -5.54 -1.03
CA LYS A 18 -4.34 -4.06 -1.14
C LYS A 18 -4.19 -3.31 0.20
N SER A 19 -4.36 -4.01 1.32
CA SER A 19 -4.20 -3.52 2.70
C SER A 19 -2.96 -4.12 3.38
N CYS A 20 -2.12 -4.85 2.65
CA CYS A 20 -0.90 -5.42 3.19
C CYS A 20 0.07 -4.30 3.62
N PRO A 21 0.67 -4.37 4.81
CA PRO A 21 1.60 -3.34 5.29
C PRO A 21 2.78 -3.15 4.33
N VAL A 22 3.24 -4.23 3.69
CA VAL A 22 4.33 -4.14 2.70
C VAL A 22 3.88 -3.43 1.42
N VAL A 23 2.68 -3.71 0.93
CA VAL A 23 2.13 -3.06 -0.28
C VAL A 23 1.94 -1.57 -0.04
N LEU A 24 1.38 -1.20 1.12
CA LEU A 24 1.17 0.20 1.48
C LEU A 24 2.50 0.93 1.71
N LYS A 25 3.47 0.29 2.37
CA LYS A 25 4.82 0.84 2.52
C LYS A 25 5.47 1.08 1.15
N ARG A 26 5.41 0.12 0.22
CA ARG A 26 5.95 0.28 -1.15
C ARG A 26 5.26 1.39 -1.94
N LEU A 27 3.93 1.48 -1.84
CA LEU A 27 3.18 2.56 -2.48
C LEU A 27 3.55 3.92 -1.89
N SER A 28 3.87 3.97 -0.60
CA SER A 28 4.35 5.19 0.06
C SER A 28 5.76 5.57 -0.36
N ASP A 29 6.66 4.59 -0.40
CA ASP A 29 8.05 4.73 -0.86
C ASP A 29 8.12 5.23 -2.32
N ALA A 30 7.21 4.73 -3.16
CA ALA A 30 7.05 5.18 -4.54
C ALA A 30 6.33 6.54 -4.69
N GLY A 31 6.02 7.23 -3.59
CA GLY A 31 5.41 8.57 -3.60
C GLY A 31 3.90 8.62 -3.88
N PHE A 32 3.22 7.47 -3.93
CA PHE A 32 1.77 7.42 -4.17
C PHE A 32 0.92 7.48 -2.90
N ALA A 33 1.54 7.36 -1.72
CA ALA A 33 0.85 7.43 -0.45
C ALA A 33 1.71 8.12 0.61
N THR A 34 1.06 8.86 1.49
CA THR A 34 1.70 9.52 2.62
C THR A 34 1.40 8.71 3.88
N ARG A 35 2.43 8.29 4.61
CA ARG A 35 2.26 7.61 5.90
C ARG A 35 1.93 8.64 6.97
N ILE A 36 0.72 8.58 7.52
CA ILE A 36 0.28 9.46 8.61
C ILE A 36 0.60 8.83 9.97
N ASP A 37 0.49 7.52 10.07
CA ASP A 37 0.63 6.80 11.34
C ASP A 37 1.37 5.46 11.14
N LEU A 38 1.64 4.75 12.24
CA LEU A 38 2.28 3.44 12.23
C LEU A 38 1.62 2.47 11.23
N MET A 39 0.28 2.49 11.14
CA MET A 39 -0.49 1.63 10.25
C MET A 39 -1.40 2.42 9.29
N THR A 40 -1.31 3.75 9.23
CA THR A 40 -2.28 4.57 8.48
C THR A 40 -1.59 5.30 7.33
N TYR A 41 -2.14 5.11 6.13
CA TYR A 41 -1.64 5.70 4.88
C TYR A 41 -2.73 6.51 4.20
N LYS A 42 -2.42 7.72 3.75
CA LYS A 42 -3.31 8.56 2.95
C LYS A 42 -2.87 8.54 1.51
N PHE A 43 -3.84 8.35 0.62
CA PHE A 43 -3.62 8.38 -0.83
C PHE A 43 -4.09 9.73 -1.36
N ASP A 44 -3.13 10.59 -1.68
CA ASP A 44 -3.37 11.90 -2.30
C ASP A 44 -3.70 11.77 -3.79
N ALA A 45 -3.22 10.73 -4.47
CA ALA A 45 -3.61 10.41 -5.84
C ALA A 45 -3.95 8.92 -6.00
N LYS A 46 -4.69 8.57 -7.06
CA LYS A 46 -4.94 7.17 -7.40
C LYS A 46 -3.66 6.58 -8.00
N PRO A 47 -3.02 5.59 -7.36
CA PRO A 47 -1.79 5.01 -7.89
C PRO A 47 -2.05 4.33 -9.24
N PRO A 48 -1.10 4.41 -10.19
CA PRO A 48 -1.24 3.76 -11.48
C PRO A 48 -1.33 2.24 -11.30
N LYS A 49 -2.10 1.58 -12.19
CA LYS A 49 -2.33 0.13 -12.12
C LYS A 49 -1.02 -0.68 -12.11
N LYS A 50 0.02 -0.19 -12.80
CA LYS A 50 1.37 -0.77 -12.82
C LYS A 50 2.02 -0.77 -11.43
N ALA A 51 2.06 0.38 -10.75
CA ALA A 51 2.62 0.49 -9.41
C ALA A 51 1.87 -0.38 -8.39
N VAL A 52 0.53 -0.44 -8.49
CA VAL A 52 -0.28 -1.31 -7.64
C VAL A 52 0.01 -2.79 -7.91
N SER A 53 0.17 -3.18 -9.17
CA SER A 53 0.51 -4.56 -9.54
C SER A 53 1.88 -4.94 -8.98
N GLU A 54 2.91 -4.13 -9.27
CA GLU A 54 4.28 -4.38 -8.82
C GLU A 54 4.41 -4.45 -7.29
N ALA A 55 3.74 -3.54 -6.58
CA ALA A 55 3.71 -3.56 -5.12
C ALA A 55 3.11 -4.87 -4.57
N ARG A 56 2.17 -5.51 -5.30
CA ARG A 56 1.48 -6.75 -4.90
C ARG A 56 2.20 -8.04 -5.33
N SER A 57 2.98 -8.02 -6.39
CA SER A 57 3.56 -9.23 -7.01
C SER A 57 4.82 -9.77 -6.32
N ARG A 58 5.63 -8.90 -5.70
CA ARG A 58 6.81 -9.27 -4.90
C ARG A 58 6.43 -9.58 -3.46
#